data_AF-A0A0C2FR29-F1
#
_entry.id   AF-A0A0C2FR29-F1
#
_cell.length_a   1.000
_cell.length_b   1.000
_cell.length_c   1.000
_cell.angle_alpha   90.00
_cell.angle_beta   90.00
_cell.angle_gamma   90.00
#
_symmetry.space_group_name_H-M   'P 1'
#
loop_
_entity.id
_entity.type
_entity.pdbx_description
1 polymer ?
#
loop_
_entity_poly.entity_id
_entity_poly.type
_entity_poly.pdbx_seq_one_letter_code
_entity_poly.pdbx_strand_id
1 'polypeptide(L)'
;MLQVLSRQNIETIIKFAHKHHLFLMADEVYQDNIYAEGSKFHSFKKVINEMGAPYNQMELASFHSVSKGYMGECGMRGGYVEFFNLDPQVFVLFKKMISAKLCSTILGQVVMDCVVNPPKPGEPSYDLWLKEKTAVLDSLKQRATLVKQAYGSIEGIRCNEVQGAMYAFPQIELPQKAIDKAKVSSVEVSFCLLTLQDDVWVKKKVLFNNEKFFFTTPFIAFFQ
;
A
#
# COMPACT_ATOMS: atom_id res chain seq x y z
N MET A 1 3.48 3.21 8.39
CA MET A 1 3.90 1.79 8.44
C MET A 1 3.03 1.06 7.42
N LEU A 2 3.61 0.37 6.44
CA LEU A 2 2.84 -0.47 5.51
C LEU A 2 2.66 -1.82 6.18
N GLN A 3 1.49 -2.03 6.74
CA GLN A 3 1.11 -3.20 7.53
C GLN A 3 -0.14 -3.81 6.91
N VAL A 4 -0.29 -5.13 7.04
CA VAL A 4 -1.52 -5.82 6.63
C VAL A 4 -2.47 -5.78 7.82
N LEU A 5 -3.62 -5.12 7.67
CA LEU A 5 -4.57 -5.00 8.77
C LEU A 5 -5.19 -6.37 9.06
N SER A 6 -5.16 -6.78 10.33
CA SER A 6 -5.95 -7.91 10.78
C SER A 6 -7.44 -7.61 10.66
N ARG A 7 -8.26 -8.67 10.56
CA ARG A 7 -9.72 -8.55 10.57
C ARG A 7 -10.21 -7.74 11.77
N GLN A 8 -9.69 -7.99 12.97
CA GLN A 8 -10.10 -7.30 14.21
C GLN A 8 -9.79 -5.79 14.16
N ASN A 9 -8.66 -5.41 13.55
CA ASN A 9 -8.34 -4.00 13.35
C ASN A 9 -9.32 -3.33 12.37
N ILE A 10 -9.67 -4.01 11.28
CA ILE A 10 -10.66 -3.51 10.32
C ILE A 10 -12.03 -3.34 11.00
N GLU A 11 -12.49 -4.33 11.76
CA GLU A 11 -13.74 -4.23 12.53
C GLU A 11 -13.72 -3.06 13.52
N THR A 12 -12.59 -2.81 14.16
CA THR A 12 -12.41 -1.67 15.08
C THR A 12 -12.50 -0.33 14.35
N ILE A 13 -11.86 -0.23 13.17
CA ILE A 13 -11.92 0.96 12.32
C ILE A 13 -13.36 1.21 11.84
N ILE A 14 -14.08 0.15 11.41
CA ILE A 14 -15.47 0.25 10.99
C ILE A 14 -16.35 0.73 12.15
N LYS A 15 -16.19 0.15 13.35
CA LYS A 15 -16.92 0.59 14.55
C LYS A 15 -16.65 2.06 14.90
N PHE A 16 -15.40 2.48 14.78
CA PHE A 16 -15.00 3.87 15.00
C PHE A 16 -15.64 4.81 13.97
N ALA A 17 -15.54 4.47 12.68
CA ALA A 17 -16.13 5.26 11.60
C ALA A 17 -17.65 5.35 11.73
N HIS A 18 -18.32 4.25 12.11
CA HIS A 18 -19.75 4.24 12.39
C HIS A 18 -20.11 5.21 13.52
N LYS A 19 -19.40 5.12 14.65
CA LYS A 19 -19.63 5.96 15.85
C LYS A 19 -19.49 7.47 15.54
N HIS A 20 -18.62 7.81 14.60
CA HIS A 20 -18.29 9.20 14.26
C HIS A 20 -18.88 9.66 12.92
N HIS A 21 -19.79 8.88 12.32
CA HIS A 21 -20.43 9.20 11.04
C HIS A 21 -19.42 9.52 9.93
N LEU A 22 -18.36 8.71 9.83
CA LEU A 22 -17.28 8.90 8.86
C LEU A 22 -17.50 8.04 7.62
N PHE A 23 -17.27 8.65 6.45
CA PHE A 23 -17.19 7.94 5.18
C PHE A 23 -15.86 7.17 5.09
N LEU A 24 -15.94 5.85 4.84
CA LEU A 24 -14.77 5.00 4.70
C LEU A 24 -14.22 5.03 3.27
N MET A 25 -12.92 5.31 3.14
CA MET A 25 -12.17 5.22 1.88
C MET A 25 -11.05 4.19 2.05
N ALA A 26 -11.23 3.00 1.50
CA ALA A 26 -10.31 1.88 1.63
C ALA A 26 -9.38 1.80 0.40
N ASP A 27 -8.14 2.27 0.55
CA ASP A 27 -7.10 2.13 -0.47
C ASP A 27 -6.45 0.73 -0.40
N GLU A 28 -6.95 -0.18 -1.22
CA GLU A 28 -6.61 -1.61 -1.21
C GLU A 28 -5.76 -2.02 -2.44
N VAL A 29 -4.97 -1.08 -2.98
CA VAL A 29 -4.18 -1.29 -4.20
C VAL A 29 -3.09 -2.37 -4.06
N TYR A 30 -2.67 -2.71 -2.85
CA TYR A 30 -1.65 -3.72 -2.56
C TYR A 30 -2.26 -5.07 -2.10
N GLN A 31 -3.54 -5.34 -2.37
CA GLN A 31 -4.25 -6.50 -1.85
C GLN A 31 -3.62 -7.88 -2.18
N ASP A 32 -2.92 -8.01 -3.32
CA ASP A 32 -2.20 -9.24 -3.68
C ASP A 32 -0.78 -9.34 -3.08
N ASN A 33 -0.21 -8.24 -2.59
CA ASN A 33 1.16 -8.21 -2.05
C ASN A 33 1.15 -8.49 -0.56
N ILE A 34 1.00 -9.76 -0.16
CA ILE A 34 0.99 -10.20 1.23
C ILE A 34 2.12 -11.22 1.43
N TYR A 35 3.04 -10.96 2.36
CA TYR A 35 4.27 -11.75 2.52
C TYR A 35 4.40 -12.39 3.90
N ALA A 36 3.99 -11.68 4.95
CA ALA A 36 4.14 -12.13 6.33
C ALA A 36 3.30 -13.37 6.61
N GLU A 37 3.88 -14.33 7.32
CA GLU A 37 3.20 -15.56 7.70
C GLU A 37 1.99 -15.25 8.60
N GLY A 38 0.88 -15.97 8.40
CA GLY A 38 -0.38 -15.74 9.10
C GLY A 38 -1.12 -14.44 8.72
N SER A 39 -0.53 -13.56 7.90
CA SER A 39 -1.20 -12.37 7.39
C SER A 39 -2.09 -12.72 6.19
N LYS A 40 -3.27 -12.12 6.13
CA LYS A 40 -4.21 -12.28 5.02
C LYS A 40 -4.87 -10.95 4.70
N PHE A 41 -5.08 -10.69 3.41
CA PHE A 41 -5.91 -9.57 2.99
C PHE A 41 -7.39 -9.84 3.31
N HIS A 42 -8.01 -8.86 3.96
CA HIS A 42 -9.44 -8.80 4.20
C HIS A 42 -9.94 -7.47 3.65
N SER A 43 -10.81 -7.49 2.64
CA SER A 43 -11.38 -6.25 2.13
C SER A 43 -12.34 -5.63 3.15
N PHE A 44 -12.34 -4.30 3.24
CA PHE A 44 -13.31 -3.57 4.06
C PHE A 44 -14.74 -3.94 3.66
N LYS A 45 -14.99 -4.11 2.36
CA LYS A 45 -16.28 -4.53 1.80
C LYS A 45 -16.73 -5.90 2.33
N LYS A 46 -15.83 -6.87 2.45
CA LYS A 46 -16.17 -8.18 3.01
C LYS A 46 -16.50 -8.07 4.50
N VAL A 47 -15.62 -7.42 5.26
CA VAL A 47 -15.75 -7.32 6.72
C VAL A 47 -17.01 -6.54 7.09
N ILE A 48 -17.30 -5.42 6.42
CA ILE A 48 -18.49 -4.61 6.71
C ILE A 48 -19.80 -5.37 6.47
N ASN A 49 -19.85 -6.22 5.43
CA ASN A 49 -21.01 -7.06 5.15
C ASN A 49 -21.14 -8.20 6.18
N GLU A 50 -20.04 -8.85 6.55
CA GLU A 50 -20.03 -9.90 7.58
C GLU A 50 -20.41 -9.38 8.97
N MET A 51 -20.08 -8.13 9.29
CA MET A 51 -20.49 -7.48 10.54
C MET A 51 -22.00 -7.20 10.60
N GLY A 52 -22.67 -7.14 9.44
CA GLY A 52 -24.11 -6.90 9.36
C GLY A 52 -24.52 -5.49 9.81
N ALA A 53 -25.82 -5.32 10.08
CA ALA A 53 -26.37 -4.05 10.56
C ALA A 53 -25.86 -3.73 11.98
N PRO A 54 -25.56 -2.45 12.29
CA PRO A 54 -25.77 -1.27 11.45
C PRO A 54 -24.62 -0.94 10.48
N TYR A 55 -23.52 -1.69 10.53
CA TYR A 55 -22.29 -1.36 9.81
C TYR A 55 -22.40 -1.50 8.30
N ASN A 56 -23.09 -2.53 7.82
CA ASN A 56 -23.29 -2.80 6.39
C ASN A 56 -24.13 -1.73 5.64
N GLN A 57 -24.63 -0.71 6.34
CA GLN A 57 -25.35 0.44 5.77
C GLN A 57 -24.45 1.66 5.60
N MET A 58 -23.22 1.64 6.11
CA MET A 58 -22.29 2.76 5.99
C MET A 58 -21.80 2.95 4.56
N GLU A 59 -21.45 4.19 4.24
CA GLU A 59 -20.78 4.55 3.00
C GLU A 59 -19.34 4.02 2.99
N LEU A 60 -18.96 3.38 1.88
CA LEU A 60 -17.61 2.88 1.63
C LEU A 60 -17.22 3.10 0.16
N ALA A 61 -16.00 3.58 -0.06
CA ALA A 61 -15.33 3.59 -1.36
C ALA A 61 -14.07 2.72 -1.28
N SER A 62 -14.03 1.62 -2.04
CA SER A 62 -12.88 0.71 -2.10
C SER A 62 -12.11 0.92 -3.40
N PHE A 63 -10.80 1.13 -3.32
CA PHE A 63 -9.95 1.44 -4.47
C PHE A 63 -9.04 0.28 -4.83
N HIS A 64 -8.92 0.03 -6.13
CA HIS A 64 -7.97 -0.93 -6.68
C HIS A 64 -7.28 -0.39 -7.94
N SER A 65 -6.08 -0.89 -8.24
CA SER A 65 -5.26 -0.40 -9.36
C SER A 65 -4.40 -1.51 -9.95
N VAL A 66 -4.21 -1.44 -11.27
CA VAL A 66 -3.28 -2.33 -12.00
C VAL A 66 -1.81 -1.99 -11.74
N SER A 67 -1.54 -0.84 -11.12
CA SER A 67 -0.18 -0.29 -11.00
C SER A 67 0.71 -1.03 -9.99
N LYS A 68 0.10 -1.83 -9.13
CA LYS A 68 0.74 -2.49 -7.97
C LYS A 68 0.50 -4.01 -8.12
N GLY A 69 0.89 -4.82 -7.13
CA GLY A 69 0.74 -6.26 -7.25
C GLY A 69 1.91 -6.95 -7.92
N TYR A 70 1.68 -8.22 -8.24
CA TYR A 70 2.50 -8.99 -9.18
C TYR A 70 2.27 -8.55 -10.64
N MET A 71 1.19 -7.80 -10.91
CA MET A 71 0.86 -7.28 -12.23
C MET A 71 1.73 -6.07 -12.58
N GLY A 72 1.82 -5.05 -11.70
CA GLY A 72 2.83 -3.99 -11.80
C GLY A 72 2.72 -3.07 -13.03
N GLU A 73 1.55 -2.98 -13.67
CA GLU A 73 1.33 -2.30 -14.96
C GLU A 73 1.11 -0.78 -14.81
N CYS A 74 2.00 -0.08 -14.09
CA CYS A 74 1.80 1.32 -13.71
C CYS A 74 1.70 2.30 -14.90
N GLY A 75 2.31 1.96 -16.04
CA GLY A 75 2.21 2.73 -17.28
C GLY A 75 0.82 2.71 -17.91
N MET A 76 0.02 1.67 -17.63
CA MET A 76 -1.32 1.51 -18.20
C MET A 76 -2.36 2.41 -17.52
N ARG A 77 -2.06 2.92 -16.32
CA ARG A 77 -2.91 3.85 -15.55
C ARG A 77 -4.35 3.35 -15.35
N GLY A 78 -4.52 2.04 -15.16
CA GLY A 78 -5.80 1.40 -14.86
C GLY A 78 -6.15 1.38 -13.36
N GLY A 79 -7.43 1.53 -13.05
CA GLY A 79 -7.95 1.57 -11.69
C GLY A 79 -9.48 1.52 -11.66
N TYR A 80 -10.05 1.11 -10.52
CA TYR A 80 -11.47 1.28 -10.26
C TYR A 80 -11.71 1.72 -8.80
N VAL A 81 -12.92 2.25 -8.58
CA VAL A 81 -13.49 2.44 -7.24
C VAL A 81 -14.84 1.74 -7.18
N GLU A 82 -15.04 0.90 -6.16
CA GLU A 82 -16.36 0.37 -5.81
C GLU A 82 -17.00 1.30 -4.78
N PHE A 83 -18.13 1.91 -5.11
CA PHE A 83 -18.96 2.62 -4.14
C PHE A 83 -20.01 1.69 -3.54
N PHE A 84 -20.10 1.68 -2.22
CA PHE A 84 -21.08 0.91 -1.45
C PHE A 84 -21.86 1.84 -0.54
N ASN A 85 -23.20 1.83 -0.68
CA ASN A 85 -24.16 2.68 0.04
C ASN A 85 -23.95 4.19 -0.07
N LEU A 86 -23.16 4.66 -1.05
CA LEU A 86 -22.92 6.09 -1.25
C LEU A 86 -24.24 6.85 -1.44
N ASP A 87 -24.38 8.02 -0.81
CA ASP A 87 -25.52 8.89 -1.00
C ASP A 87 -25.77 9.15 -2.51
N PRO A 88 -26.99 8.89 -3.02
CA PRO A 88 -27.30 9.09 -4.43
C PRO A 88 -26.99 10.50 -4.95
N GLN A 89 -27.16 11.54 -4.13
CA GLN A 89 -26.84 12.93 -4.49
C GLN A 89 -25.33 13.12 -4.63
N VAL A 90 -24.53 12.52 -3.73
CA VAL A 90 -23.07 12.53 -3.84
C VAL A 90 -22.62 11.78 -5.10
N PHE A 91 -23.25 10.65 -5.43
CA PHE A 91 -22.95 9.91 -6.65
C PHE A 91 -23.28 10.71 -7.92
N VAL A 92 -24.36 11.52 -7.91
CA VAL A 92 -24.67 12.45 -9.01
C VAL A 92 -23.57 13.51 -9.18
N LEU A 93 -23.09 14.10 -8.08
CA LEU A 93 -21.98 15.07 -8.13
C LEU A 93 -20.68 14.42 -8.62
N PHE A 94 -20.39 13.19 -8.17
CA PHE A 94 -19.26 12.41 -8.68
C PHE A 94 -19.37 12.19 -10.19
N LYS A 95 -20.53 11.72 -10.68
CA LYS A 95 -20.78 11.53 -12.12
C LYS A 95 -20.60 12.81 -12.92
N LYS A 96 -21.10 13.94 -12.43
CA LYS A 96 -20.93 15.26 -13.05
C LYS A 96 -19.45 15.67 -13.13
N MET A 97 -18.67 15.36 -12.10
CA MET A 97 -17.23 15.63 -12.09
C MET A 97 -16.48 14.77 -13.12
N ILE A 98 -16.77 13.47 -13.19
CA ILE A 98 -16.07 12.56 -14.11
C ILE A 98 -16.51 12.73 -15.56
N SER A 99 -17.75 13.15 -15.84
CA SER A 99 -18.21 13.37 -17.21
C SER A 99 -17.45 14.47 -17.93
N ALA A 100 -16.89 15.44 -17.18
CA ALA A 100 -15.99 16.44 -17.74
C ALA A 100 -14.62 15.88 -18.18
N LYS A 101 -14.28 14.66 -17.77
CA LYS A 101 -13.00 13.98 -18.09
C LYS A 101 -13.14 12.91 -19.18
N LEU A 102 -14.25 12.89 -19.92
CA LEU A 102 -14.60 11.89 -20.94
C LEU A 102 -14.68 10.46 -20.38
N CYS A 103 -13.54 9.75 -20.34
CA CYS A 103 -13.40 8.42 -19.74
C CYS A 103 -11.92 8.11 -19.48
N SER A 104 -11.64 7.06 -18.69
CA SER A 104 -10.30 6.49 -18.57
C SER A 104 -9.83 5.85 -19.88
N THR A 105 -8.52 5.70 -20.06
CA THR A 105 -7.95 5.07 -21.27
C THR A 105 -8.53 3.66 -21.46
N ILE A 106 -8.88 3.31 -22.70
CA ILE A 106 -9.39 1.97 -23.02
C ILE A 106 -8.38 0.90 -22.65
N LEU A 107 -7.10 1.14 -22.90
CA LEU A 107 -6.03 0.21 -22.53
C LEU A 107 -5.97 -0.02 -21.02
N GLY A 108 -6.10 1.03 -20.20
CA GLY A 108 -6.15 0.89 -18.74
C GLY A 108 -7.38 0.12 -18.25
N GLN A 109 -8.52 0.28 -18.94
CA GLN A 109 -9.74 -0.49 -18.66
C GLN A 109 -9.59 -1.97 -19.04
N VAL A 110 -9.02 -2.27 -20.21
CA VAL A 110 -8.77 -3.65 -20.67
C VAL A 110 -7.81 -4.38 -19.72
N VAL A 111 -6.71 -3.72 -19.33
CA VAL A 111 -5.77 -4.33 -18.38
C VAL A 111 -6.44 -4.57 -17.03
N MET A 112 -7.29 -3.64 -16.58
CA MET A 112 -8.05 -3.85 -15.34
C MET A 112 -8.99 -5.05 -15.44
N ASP A 113 -9.67 -5.23 -16.58
CA ASP A 113 -10.52 -6.39 -16.83
C ASP A 113 -9.72 -7.71 -16.71
N CYS A 114 -8.53 -7.78 -17.31
CA CYS A 114 -7.64 -8.93 -17.18
C CYS A 114 -7.17 -9.18 -15.73
N VAL A 115 -6.93 -8.12 -14.96
CA VAL A 115 -6.51 -8.22 -13.55
C VAL A 115 -7.63 -8.79 -12.67
N VAL A 116 -8.87 -8.34 -12.87
CA VAL A 116 -10.01 -8.80 -12.05
C VAL A 116 -10.62 -10.13 -12.53
N ASN A 117 -10.26 -10.57 -13.74
CA ASN A 117 -10.70 -11.84 -14.32
C ASN A 117 -9.49 -12.67 -14.80
N PRO A 118 -8.63 -13.14 -13.88
CA PRO A 118 -7.48 -13.97 -14.25
C PRO A 118 -7.92 -15.34 -14.79
N PRO A 119 -7.00 -16.08 -15.44
CA PRO A 119 -7.27 -17.45 -15.87
C PRO A 119 -7.80 -18.32 -14.73
N LYS A 120 -8.68 -19.27 -15.06
CA LYS A 120 -9.35 -20.17 -14.11
C LYS A 120 -8.82 -21.61 -14.23
N PRO A 121 -8.91 -22.43 -13.16
CA PRO A 121 -8.54 -23.84 -13.24
C PRO A 121 -9.22 -24.54 -14.42
N GLY A 122 -8.42 -25.18 -15.28
CA GLY A 122 -8.87 -25.84 -16.51
C GLY A 122 -8.75 -25.01 -17.78
N GLU A 123 -8.44 -23.71 -17.69
CA GLU A 123 -8.13 -22.88 -18.86
C GLU A 123 -6.67 -23.06 -19.33
N PRO A 124 -6.37 -22.92 -20.63
CA PRO A 124 -5.06 -23.27 -21.19
C PRO A 124 -3.85 -22.56 -20.56
N SER A 125 -4.03 -21.33 -20.06
CA SER A 125 -2.95 -20.52 -19.48
C SER A 125 -2.90 -20.54 -17.95
N TYR A 126 -3.82 -21.23 -17.27
CA TYR A 126 -3.94 -21.16 -15.80
C TYR A 126 -2.68 -21.61 -15.07
N ASP A 127 -2.14 -22.77 -15.43
CA ASP A 127 -0.98 -23.33 -14.74
C ASP A 127 0.26 -22.45 -14.93
N LEU A 128 0.43 -21.88 -16.13
CA LEU A 128 1.52 -20.94 -16.42
C LEU A 128 1.34 -19.64 -15.63
N TRP A 129 0.15 -19.05 -15.67
CA TRP A 129 -0.18 -17.82 -14.93
C TRP A 129 0.05 -17.99 -13.42
N LEU A 130 -0.42 -19.11 -12.84
CA LEU A 130 -0.26 -19.38 -11.42
C LEU A 130 1.21 -19.52 -11.04
N LYS A 131 2.01 -20.21 -11.87
CA LYS A 131 3.45 -20.36 -11.69
C LYS A 131 4.15 -18.99 -11.71
N GLU A 132 3.86 -18.15 -12.70
CA GLU A 132 4.45 -16.82 -12.83
C GLU A 132 4.06 -15.88 -11.69
N LYS A 133 2.76 -15.82 -11.36
CA LYS A 133 2.23 -15.05 -10.22
C LYS A 133 2.94 -15.43 -8.93
N THR A 134 3.02 -16.74 -8.66
CA THR A 134 3.64 -17.26 -7.44
C THR A 134 5.12 -16.92 -7.39
N ALA A 135 5.86 -17.11 -8.49
CA ALA A 135 7.28 -16.77 -8.57
C ALA A 135 7.56 -15.29 -8.29
N VAL A 136 6.73 -14.37 -8.81
CA VAL A 136 6.86 -12.94 -8.55
C VAL A 136 6.62 -12.62 -7.07
N LEU A 137 5.55 -13.15 -6.49
CA LEU A 137 5.22 -12.92 -5.07
C LEU A 137 6.28 -13.50 -4.13
N ASP A 138 6.80 -14.69 -4.43
CA ASP A 138 7.88 -15.32 -3.68
C ASP A 138 9.17 -14.50 -3.75
N SER A 139 9.54 -14.02 -4.93
CA SER A 139 10.69 -13.12 -5.10
C SER A 139 10.52 -11.81 -4.31
N LEU A 140 9.32 -11.23 -4.28
CA LEU A 140 9.04 -10.04 -3.47
C LEU A 140 9.11 -10.35 -1.97
N LYS A 141 8.62 -11.50 -1.51
CA LYS A 141 8.72 -11.97 -0.12
C LYS A 141 10.18 -12.17 0.31
N GLN A 142 11.00 -12.77 -0.55
CA GLN A 142 12.43 -12.93 -0.31
C GLN A 142 13.13 -11.57 -0.18
N ARG A 143 12.89 -10.64 -1.13
CA ARG A 143 13.46 -9.28 -1.06
C ARG A 143 13.01 -8.52 0.19
N ALA A 144 11.74 -8.63 0.57
CA ALA A 144 11.23 -8.03 1.81
C ALA A 144 11.98 -8.56 3.06
N THR A 145 12.28 -9.86 3.09
CA THR A 145 13.05 -10.49 4.17
C THR A 145 14.50 -10.00 4.19
N LEU A 146 15.15 -9.98 3.02
CA LEU A 146 16.53 -9.49 2.88
C LEU A 146 16.67 -8.03 3.30
N VAL A 147 15.73 -7.16 2.91
CA VAL A 147 15.75 -5.75 3.29
C VAL A 147 15.57 -5.57 4.81
N LYS A 148 14.68 -6.35 5.44
CA LYS A 148 14.55 -6.37 6.91
C LYS A 148 15.86 -6.77 7.58
N GLN A 149 16.51 -7.83 7.09
CA GLN A 149 17.78 -8.33 7.63
C GLN A 149 18.92 -7.32 7.44
N ALA A 150 19.03 -6.74 6.23
CA ALA A 150 20.05 -5.76 5.90
C ALA A 150 19.91 -4.48 6.74
N TYR A 151 18.70 -3.96 6.95
CA TYR A 151 18.52 -2.84 7.87
C TYR A 151 18.75 -3.22 9.33
N GLY A 152 18.37 -4.43 9.72
CA GLY A 152 18.56 -4.92 11.09
C GLY A 152 20.02 -5.19 11.48
N SER A 153 20.93 -5.34 10.51
CA SER A 153 22.37 -5.50 10.77
C SER A 153 23.12 -4.16 10.88
N ILE A 154 22.47 -3.04 10.56
CA ILE A 154 23.09 -1.71 10.65
C ILE A 154 22.82 -1.12 12.03
N GLU A 155 23.90 -0.78 12.74
CA GLU A 155 23.81 -0.13 14.05
C GLU A 155 23.02 1.18 13.97
N GLY A 156 22.10 1.39 14.92
CA GLY A 156 21.24 2.57 14.95
C GLY A 156 20.08 2.54 13.95
N ILE A 157 19.87 1.44 13.20
CA ILE A 157 18.69 1.26 12.34
C ILE A 157 17.82 0.13 12.86
N ARG A 158 16.50 0.37 12.92
CA ARG A 158 15.49 -0.64 13.25
C ARG A 158 14.47 -0.69 12.14
N CYS A 159 14.19 -1.87 11.59
CA CYS A 159 13.17 -2.04 10.56
C CYS A 159 12.10 -3.03 11.01
N ASN A 160 10.85 -2.59 10.96
CA ASN A 160 9.71 -3.48 11.16
C ASN A 160 9.61 -4.48 10.00
N GLU A 161 8.91 -5.58 10.25
CA GLU A 161 8.62 -6.55 9.21
C GLU A 161 7.75 -5.95 8.11
N VAL A 162 8.16 -6.19 6.86
CA VAL A 162 7.40 -5.79 5.68
C VAL A 162 6.35 -6.86 5.43
N GLN A 163 5.15 -6.65 5.97
CA GLN A 163 4.07 -7.63 5.86
C GLN A 163 3.45 -7.70 4.47
N GLY A 164 3.59 -6.64 3.67
CA GLY A 164 3.01 -6.54 2.34
C GLY A 164 3.50 -5.30 1.58
N ALA A 165 2.84 -5.01 0.46
CA ALA A 165 3.16 -3.91 -0.44
C ALA A 165 4.59 -3.98 -1.01
N MET A 166 5.26 -2.82 -1.21
CA MET A 166 6.55 -2.72 -1.92
C MET A 166 7.59 -1.81 -1.25
N TYR A 167 7.37 -1.40 0.01
CA TYR A 167 8.31 -0.53 0.71
C TYR A 167 8.63 -1.00 2.13
N ALA A 168 9.88 -0.79 2.53
CA ALA A 168 10.30 -0.86 3.91
C ALA A 168 10.24 0.53 4.55
N PHE A 169 10.08 0.55 5.88
CA PHE A 169 9.98 1.79 6.66
C PHE A 169 10.92 1.75 7.88
N PRO A 170 12.24 1.71 7.65
CA PRO A 170 13.24 1.73 8.72
C PRO A 170 13.19 3.02 9.54
N GLN A 171 13.43 2.85 10.84
CA GLN A 171 13.68 3.89 11.83
C GLN A 171 15.19 4.05 12.02
N ILE A 172 15.66 5.28 12.08
CA ILE A 172 17.04 5.62 12.41
C ILE A 172 17.07 6.29 13.78
N GLU A 173 17.97 5.81 14.63
CA GLU A 173 18.38 6.45 15.87
C GLU A 173 19.54 7.40 15.56
N LEU A 174 19.25 8.70 15.50
CA LEU A 174 20.27 9.70 15.21
C LEU A 174 21.04 10.09 16.49
N PRO A 175 22.39 10.18 16.44
CA PRO A 175 23.16 10.73 17.55
C PRO A 175 22.76 12.16 17.87
N GLN A 176 22.81 12.55 19.16
CA GLN A 176 22.44 13.90 19.62
C GLN A 176 23.17 15.02 18.86
N LYS A 177 24.46 14.82 18.55
CA LYS A 177 25.27 15.76 17.75
C LYS A 177 24.67 16.03 16.36
N ALA A 178 24.09 15.02 15.71
CA ALA A 178 23.45 15.17 14.41
C ALA A 178 22.12 15.93 14.51
N ILE A 179 21.36 15.68 15.57
CA ILE A 179 20.12 16.40 15.88
C ILE A 179 20.41 17.88 16.14
N ASP A 180 21.40 18.18 16.98
CA ASP A 180 21.76 19.56 17.33
C ASP A 180 22.27 20.33 16.13
N LYS A 181 23.13 19.71 15.30
CA LYS A 181 23.61 20.33 14.06
C LYS A 181 22.47 20.66 13.10
N ALA A 182 21.47 19.78 13.00
CA ALA A 182 20.33 20.00 12.12
C ALA A 182 19.33 21.05 12.64
N LYS A 183 19.23 21.25 13.96
CA LYS A 183 18.46 22.36 14.56
C LYS A 183 19.10 23.72 14.21
N VAL A 184 20.43 23.79 14.17
CA VAL A 184 21.18 25.02 13.88
C VAL A 184 21.15 25.38 12.39
N SER A 185 21.14 24.40 11.49
CA SER A 185 21.28 24.66 10.07
C SER A 185 20.00 25.09 9.35
N SER A 186 18.82 25.11 9.99
CA SER A 186 17.50 25.27 9.31
C SER A 186 17.24 24.25 8.19
N VAL A 187 18.17 23.31 7.97
CA VAL A 187 18.07 22.24 7.01
C VAL A 187 17.45 21.09 7.77
N GLU A 188 16.17 20.80 7.50
CA GLU A 188 15.55 19.57 7.99
C GLU A 188 16.51 18.40 7.76
N VAL A 189 16.89 17.71 8.84
CA VAL A 189 18.02 16.78 8.93
C VAL A 189 18.38 16.08 7.62
N SER A 190 19.58 16.40 7.15
CA SER A 190 20.23 16.04 5.88
C SER A 190 20.61 14.56 5.73
N PHE A 191 19.95 13.62 6.39
CA PHE A 191 20.29 12.19 6.27
C PHE A 191 20.08 11.67 4.84
N CYS A 192 18.99 12.07 4.17
CA CYS A 192 18.78 11.70 2.77
C CYS A 192 19.78 12.37 1.79
N LEU A 193 20.39 13.50 2.15
CA LEU A 193 21.39 14.15 1.30
C LEU A 193 22.73 13.38 1.33
N LEU A 194 23.06 12.73 2.45
CA LEU A 194 24.25 11.88 2.55
C LEU A 194 24.08 10.59 1.74
N THR A 195 22.91 9.94 1.79
CA THR A 195 22.67 8.73 0.97
C THR A 195 22.57 9.03 -0.54
N LEU A 196 22.23 10.25 -0.92
CA LEU A 196 22.27 10.72 -2.32
C LEU A 196 23.69 10.89 -2.86
N GLN A 197 24.70 11.01 -1.99
CA GLN A 197 26.11 11.05 -2.42
C GLN A 197 26.65 9.66 -2.80
N ASP A 198 25.98 8.59 -2.35
CA ASP A 198 26.39 7.19 -2.54
C ASP A 198 25.43 6.40 -3.47
N ASP A 199 24.74 7.09 -4.41
CA ASP A 199 23.83 6.50 -5.42
C ASP A 199 22.57 5.76 -4.89
N VAL A 200 22.20 5.90 -3.61
CA VAL A 200 21.00 5.27 -3.04
C VAL A 200 19.84 6.27 -2.91
N TRP A 201 18.84 6.12 -3.78
CA TRP A 201 17.63 6.95 -3.78
C TRP A 201 16.61 6.51 -2.74
N VAL A 202 16.53 7.25 -1.63
CA VAL A 202 15.53 7.02 -0.55
C VAL A 202 14.57 8.20 -0.42
N LYS A 203 13.30 7.93 -0.10
CA LYS A 203 12.33 9.00 0.16
C LYS A 203 12.27 9.30 1.66
N LYS A 204 12.61 10.54 2.01
CA LYS A 204 12.52 11.06 3.38
C LYS A 204 11.07 11.14 3.86
N LYS A 205 10.80 10.79 5.12
CA LYS A 205 9.57 11.19 5.82
C LYS A 205 9.92 11.62 7.25
N VAL A 206 9.90 12.92 7.53
CA VAL A 206 10.33 13.50 8.81
C VAL A 206 9.17 13.59 9.81
N LEU A 207 9.47 13.10 11.02
CA LEU A 207 8.92 13.30 12.37
C LEU A 207 7.44 12.94 12.69
N PHE A 208 7.32 11.95 13.59
CA PHE A 208 6.37 12.01 14.70
C PHE A 208 7.19 12.33 15.97
N ASN A 209 6.89 13.45 16.65
CA ASN A 209 7.41 13.85 17.97
C ASN A 209 8.95 13.97 18.15
N ASN A 210 9.64 14.74 17.31
CA ASN A 210 11.02 15.24 17.52
C ASN A 210 12.19 14.27 17.83
N GLU A 211 11.98 12.95 17.92
CA GLU A 211 13.02 12.03 18.39
C GLU A 211 13.22 10.76 17.54
N LYS A 212 12.32 10.47 16.59
CA LYS A 212 12.42 9.29 15.72
C LYS A 212 12.40 9.67 14.25
N PHE A 213 13.43 9.23 13.52
CA PHE A 213 13.60 9.50 12.10
C PHE A 213 13.25 8.26 11.29
N PHE A 214 12.49 8.43 10.21
CA PHE A 214 12.11 7.34 9.32
C PHE A 214 12.40 7.70 7.87
N PHE A 215 12.63 6.67 7.06
CA PHE A 215 12.72 6.82 5.61
C PHE A 215 12.01 5.65 4.93
N THR A 216 11.62 5.86 3.67
CA THR A 216 10.95 4.84 2.86
C THR A 216 11.88 4.40 1.75
N THR A 217 12.04 3.08 1.61
CA THR A 217 12.82 2.49 0.52
C THR A 217 12.00 1.48 -0.27
N PRO A 218 11.92 1.62 -1.60
CA PRO A 218 11.37 0.57 -2.45
C PRO A 218 12.37 -0.59 -2.49
N PHE A 219 11.93 -1.80 -2.16
CA PHE A 219 12.83 -2.97 -2.21
C PHE A 219 12.91 -3.62 -3.60
N ILE A 220 12.25 -3.05 -4.60
CA ILE A 220 12.42 -3.46 -6.01
C ILE A 220 13.82 -3.07 -6.53
N ALA A 221 14.40 -1.98 -6.03
CA ALA A 221 15.64 -1.41 -6.56
C ALA A 221 16.93 -2.01 -5.97
N PHE A 222 16.85 -2.87 -4.96
CA PHE A 222 18.03 -3.32 -4.20
C PHE A 222 18.74 -4.56 -4.76
N PHE A 223 18.21 -5.22 -5.79
CA PHE A 223 18.71 -6.53 -6.23
C PHE A 223 18.55 -6.77 -7.74
N GLN A 224 18.84 -5.76 -8.58
CA GLN A 224 19.02 -5.94 -10.02
C GLN A 224 20.48 -6.20 -10.38
#